data_AF-A0A8J4VIS4-F1
#
_entry.id   AF-A0A8J4VIS4-F1
#
_cell.length_a   1.000
_cell.length_b   1.000
_cell.length_c   1.000
_cell.angle_alpha   90.00
_cell.angle_beta   90.00
_cell.angle_gamma   90.00
#
_symmetry.space_group_name_H-M   'P 1'
#
loop_
_entity.id
_entity.type
_entity.pdbx_description
1 polymer ?
#
loop_
_entity_poly.entity_id
_entity_poly.type
_entity_poly.pdbx_seq_one_letter_code
_entity_poly.pdbx_strand_id
1 'polypeptide(L)'
;MRLDSSNYDPMLGWTHGAQMVALNMQGHAKFLWIMQGMFRANGGCGYVKKPDFLLPAGDHMVFNPSAPPPVKKFLKVTVYMGEGWAREFRHTHFDRFSPPDFFVKVAIAGVPADEARKQTKAIEDEWLPVWDESFEFSLRVPELAVLRLEALEYDTTGVPDFGGQTCLPISELRNGIRAVPLNDKKGNPYKYVRLLVRFEMRSA
;
A
#
# COMPACT_ATOMS: atom_id res chain seq x y z
N MET A 1 23.52 -7.15 9.92
CA MET A 1 23.83 -5.75 10.30
C MET A 1 23.34 -4.84 9.17
N ARG A 2 22.66 -3.73 9.46
CA ARG A 2 22.09 -2.80 8.45
C ARG A 2 22.95 -1.54 8.35
N LEU A 3 24.14 -1.68 7.78
CA LEU A 3 25.12 -0.59 7.66
C LEU A 3 24.71 0.46 6.62
N ASP A 4 23.84 0.08 5.68
CA ASP A 4 23.31 0.91 4.60
C ASP A 4 22.05 1.71 5.00
N SER A 5 21.67 1.69 6.28
CA SER A 5 20.43 2.29 6.79
C SER A 5 19.13 1.69 6.20
N SER A 6 19.18 0.50 5.59
CA SER A 6 17.99 -0.21 5.14
C SER A 6 17.01 -0.48 6.28
N ASN A 7 15.70 -0.43 6.00
CA ASN A 7 14.65 -0.69 6.99
C ASN A 7 14.22 -2.16 7.03
N TYR A 8 13.85 -2.65 8.21
CA TYR A 8 13.22 -3.97 8.38
C TYR A 8 11.70 -3.86 8.24
N ASP A 9 11.03 -5.00 8.13
CA ASP A 9 9.59 -5.04 8.06
C ASP A 9 8.96 -4.66 9.42
N PRO A 10 8.24 -3.53 9.51
CA PRO A 10 7.66 -3.09 10.77
C PRO A 10 6.52 -4.01 11.25
N MET A 11 5.93 -4.81 10.37
CA MET A 11 4.88 -5.77 10.73
C MET A 11 5.39 -6.81 11.72
N LEU A 12 6.70 -7.13 11.71
CA LEU A 12 7.30 -8.07 12.68
C LEU A 12 7.05 -7.62 14.12
N GLY A 13 7.20 -6.32 14.40
CA GLY A 13 6.92 -5.75 15.72
C GLY A 13 5.43 -5.56 15.99
N TRP A 14 4.70 -4.96 15.07
CA TRP A 14 3.29 -4.61 15.28
C TRP A 14 2.38 -5.83 15.47
N THR A 15 2.64 -6.93 14.76
CA THR A 15 1.85 -8.17 14.91
C THR A 15 2.01 -8.83 16.27
N HIS A 16 3.09 -8.52 17.00
CA HIS A 16 3.35 -8.97 18.37
C HIS A 16 3.03 -7.88 19.41
N GLY A 17 2.41 -6.77 18.99
CA GLY A 17 1.99 -5.69 19.89
C GLY A 17 3.08 -4.72 20.32
N ALA A 18 4.27 -4.77 19.71
CA ALA A 18 5.32 -3.77 19.93
C ALA A 18 4.83 -2.40 19.47
N GLN A 19 4.96 -1.38 20.33
CA GLN A 19 4.44 -0.04 20.07
C GLN A 19 5.47 0.88 19.42
N MET A 20 6.75 0.70 19.79
CA MET A 20 7.86 1.50 19.27
C MET A 20 8.69 0.65 18.30
N VAL A 21 8.33 0.71 17.01
CA VAL A 21 9.05 0.05 15.92
C VAL A 21 9.85 1.10 15.17
N ALA A 22 11.12 1.25 15.54
CA ALA A 22 11.99 2.31 15.02
C ALA A 22 12.51 1.98 13.61
N LEU A 23 12.32 2.90 12.68
CA LEU A 23 12.83 2.84 11.30
C LEU A 23 13.74 4.04 11.03
N ASN A 24 14.71 3.87 10.12
CA ASN A 24 15.53 4.94 9.59
C ASN A 24 14.69 5.81 8.64
N MET A 25 14.45 7.06 9.02
CA MET A 25 13.61 7.99 8.27
C MET A 25 14.32 8.61 7.05
N GLN A 26 15.66 8.49 6.95
CA GLN A 26 16.43 9.05 5.83
C GLN A 26 16.32 8.21 4.55
N GLY A 27 15.88 6.95 4.65
CA GLY A 27 15.75 6.04 3.52
C GLY A 27 14.47 6.22 2.72
N HIS A 28 14.39 5.57 1.55
CA HIS A 28 13.23 5.60 0.66
C HIS A 28 12.88 4.18 0.22
N ALA A 29 12.04 3.51 0.98
CA ALA A 29 11.76 2.09 0.76
C ALA A 29 10.35 1.71 1.21
N LYS A 30 9.88 0.58 0.66
CA LYS A 30 8.59 -0.07 0.95
C LYS A 30 8.19 0.01 2.42
N PHE A 31 9.08 -0.33 3.35
CA PHE A 31 8.77 -0.40 4.77
C PHE A 31 8.51 0.97 5.40
N LEU A 32 9.19 2.01 4.92
CA LEU A 32 8.91 3.37 5.35
C LEU A 32 7.54 3.83 4.84
N TRP A 33 7.17 3.47 3.61
CA TRP A 33 5.84 3.77 3.05
C TRP A 33 4.73 3.06 3.83
N ILE A 34 4.92 1.79 4.19
CA ILE A 34 3.97 1.04 5.02
C ILE A 34 3.79 1.73 6.38
N MET A 35 4.90 2.17 7.00
CA MET A 35 4.84 2.89 8.26
C MET A 35 4.12 4.22 8.15
N GLN A 36 4.50 5.05 7.19
CA GLN A 36 3.80 6.30 6.91
C GLN A 36 2.31 6.04 6.67
N GLY A 37 1.97 5.03 5.87
CA GLY A 37 0.59 4.62 5.60
C GLY A 37 -0.20 4.22 6.84
N MET A 38 0.34 3.33 7.67
CA MET A 38 -0.28 2.90 8.93
C MET A 38 -0.62 4.11 9.81
N PHE A 39 0.34 5.02 9.99
CA PHE A 39 0.19 6.20 10.85
C PHE A 39 -0.57 7.36 10.21
N ARG A 40 -1.09 7.23 8.98
CA ARG A 40 -2.13 8.14 8.47
C ARG A 40 -3.47 7.93 9.16
N ALA A 41 -3.69 6.77 9.78
CA ALA A 41 -4.86 6.54 10.62
C ALA A 41 -4.88 7.52 11.81
N ASN A 42 -6.06 7.65 12.44
CA ASN A 42 -6.24 8.53 13.59
C ASN A 42 -5.77 9.99 13.34
N GLY A 43 -6.05 10.49 12.13
CA GLY A 43 -5.72 11.87 11.74
C GLY A 43 -4.22 12.17 11.63
N GLY A 44 -3.35 11.17 11.55
CA GLY A 44 -1.91 11.41 11.35
C GLY A 44 -1.14 11.81 12.60
N CYS A 45 -1.70 11.62 13.79
CA CYS A 45 -1.10 12.14 15.04
C CYS A 45 0.13 11.36 15.54
N GLY A 46 0.53 10.30 14.84
CA GLY A 46 1.63 9.41 15.25
C GLY A 46 1.23 8.28 16.21
N TYR A 47 -0.05 8.18 16.58
CA TYR A 47 -0.57 7.12 17.45
C TYR A 47 -1.79 6.44 16.82
N VAL A 48 -1.74 5.10 16.73
CA VAL A 48 -2.85 4.27 16.26
C VAL A 48 -3.20 3.27 17.37
N LYS A 49 -4.49 3.16 17.71
CA LYS A 49 -4.95 2.22 18.74
C LYS A 49 -4.65 0.80 18.28
N LYS A 50 -4.00 -0.01 19.12
CA LYS A 50 -3.82 -1.44 18.88
C LYS A 50 -5.19 -2.14 18.80
N PRO A 51 -5.32 -3.21 17.99
CA PRO A 51 -6.48 -4.09 18.06
C PRO A 51 -6.69 -4.63 19.48
N ASP A 52 -7.95 -4.85 19.87
CA ASP A 52 -8.30 -5.22 21.25
C ASP A 52 -7.64 -6.54 21.69
N PHE A 53 -7.40 -7.48 20.77
CA PHE A 53 -6.69 -8.74 21.04
C PHE A 53 -5.18 -8.57 21.34
N LEU A 54 -4.60 -7.38 21.16
CA LEU A 54 -3.22 -7.04 21.56
C LEU A 54 -3.18 -6.16 22.82
N LEU A 55 -4.31 -5.98 23.51
CA LEU A 55 -4.42 -5.23 24.75
C LEU A 55 -4.53 -6.19 25.96
N PRO A 56 -3.96 -5.83 27.13
CA PRO A 56 -3.94 -6.68 28.32
C PRO A 56 -5.31 -7.08 28.91
N ALA A 57 -6.39 -6.45 28.44
CA ALA A 57 -7.75 -6.62 28.95
C ALA A 57 -8.67 -7.45 28.03
N GLY A 58 -8.13 -8.05 26.95
CA GLY A 58 -8.87 -9.03 26.15
C GLY A 58 -9.01 -10.37 26.88
N ASP A 59 -9.97 -11.20 26.45
CA ASP A 59 -10.02 -12.62 26.83
C ASP A 59 -8.60 -13.20 26.76
N HIS A 60 -8.17 -13.96 27.77
CA HIS A 60 -6.80 -14.48 27.95
C HIS A 60 -6.26 -15.39 26.79
N MET A 61 -6.88 -15.34 25.62
CA MET A 61 -6.43 -15.87 24.35
C MET A 61 -5.23 -15.06 23.84
N VAL A 62 -4.04 -15.65 23.92
CA VAL A 62 -2.83 -15.09 23.31
C VAL A 62 -2.96 -15.15 21.79
N PHE A 63 -3.07 -13.99 21.14
CA PHE A 63 -3.01 -13.91 19.68
C PHE A 63 -1.67 -14.47 19.18
N ASN A 64 -1.73 -15.50 18.34
CA ASN A 64 -0.56 -16.07 17.68
C ASN A 64 -0.55 -15.63 16.21
N PRO A 65 0.34 -14.71 15.79
CA PRO A 65 0.40 -14.24 14.40
C PRO A 65 0.76 -15.33 13.39
N SER A 66 1.32 -16.45 13.84
CA SER A 66 1.62 -17.62 13.00
C SER A 66 0.44 -18.59 12.87
N ALA A 67 -0.58 -18.49 13.72
CA ALA A 67 -1.80 -19.29 13.62
C ALA A 67 -2.91 -18.44 12.96
N PRO A 68 -3.34 -18.76 11.73
CA PRO A 68 -4.26 -17.90 10.98
C PRO A 68 -5.67 -17.93 11.61
N PRO A 69 -6.19 -16.81 12.15
CA PRO A 69 -7.57 -16.76 12.62
C PRO A 69 -8.53 -16.82 11.43
N PRO A 70 -9.84 -17.08 11.61
CA PRO A 70 -10.81 -17.05 10.53
C PRO A 70 -10.77 -15.73 9.73
N VAL A 71 -11.15 -15.79 8.46
CA VAL A 71 -11.31 -14.58 7.64
C VAL A 71 -12.38 -13.70 8.29
N LYS A 72 -12.10 -12.41 8.46
CA LYS A 72 -13.03 -11.42 9.03
C LYS A 72 -13.64 -10.51 7.98
N LYS A 73 -12.88 -10.17 6.94
CA LYS A 73 -13.29 -9.26 5.86
C LYS A 73 -12.81 -9.75 4.52
N PHE A 74 -13.62 -9.52 3.50
CA PHE A 74 -13.18 -9.55 2.10
C PHE A 74 -13.03 -8.11 1.62
N LEU A 75 -11.91 -7.82 0.97
CA LEU A 75 -11.65 -6.57 0.28
C LEU A 75 -11.53 -6.85 -1.21
N LYS A 76 -12.37 -6.20 -2.02
CA LYS A 76 -12.18 -6.08 -3.45
C LYS A 76 -11.70 -4.68 -3.80
N VAL A 77 -10.63 -4.62 -4.59
CA VAL A 77 -10.02 -3.39 -5.09
C VAL A 77 -10.10 -3.41 -6.61
N THR A 78 -10.83 -2.46 -7.19
CA THR A 78 -10.87 -2.27 -8.65
C THR A 78 -10.08 -1.03 -9.01
N VAL A 79 -8.99 -1.19 -9.77
CA VAL A 79 -8.17 -0.09 -10.27
C VAL A 79 -8.68 0.25 -11.67
N TYR A 80 -9.39 1.38 -11.80
CA TYR A 80 -9.99 1.77 -13.08
C TYR A 80 -8.97 2.40 -14.00
N MET A 81 -8.37 3.50 -13.55
CA MET A 81 -7.48 4.31 -14.37
C MET A 81 -6.52 5.12 -13.51
N GLY A 82 -5.51 5.71 -14.14
CA GLY A 82 -4.63 6.67 -13.51
C GLY A 82 -4.54 7.94 -14.35
N GLU A 83 -4.26 9.06 -13.70
CA GLU A 83 -4.08 10.34 -14.37
C GLU A 83 -3.03 11.22 -13.67
N GLY A 84 -2.59 12.26 -14.37
CA GLY A 84 -1.80 13.34 -13.81
C GLY A 84 -0.29 13.25 -14.07
N TRP A 85 0.23 12.12 -14.54
CA TRP A 85 1.67 11.96 -14.83
C TRP A 85 2.19 12.97 -15.86
N ALA A 86 1.46 13.22 -16.95
CA ALA A 86 1.85 14.20 -17.98
C ALA A 86 1.91 15.65 -17.46
N ARG A 87 1.27 15.94 -16.32
CA ARG A 87 1.30 17.26 -15.66
C ARG A 87 2.34 17.34 -14.55
N GLU A 88 2.65 16.21 -13.94
CA GLU A 88 3.62 16.10 -12.85
C GLU A 88 5.05 16.02 -13.37
N PHE A 89 5.25 15.28 -14.46
CA PHE A 89 6.56 14.94 -15.00
C PHE A 89 6.76 15.56 -16.38
N ARG A 90 8.03 15.76 -16.76
CA ARG A 90 8.39 16.05 -18.14
C ARG A 90 8.06 14.83 -19.00
N HIS A 91 7.71 15.05 -20.27
CA HIS A 91 7.41 13.96 -21.20
C HIS A 91 8.55 12.95 -21.37
N THR A 92 9.80 13.35 -21.10
CA THR A 92 10.98 12.48 -21.20
C THR A 92 11.40 11.85 -19.87
N HIS A 93 10.51 11.83 -18.87
CA HIS A 93 10.86 11.38 -17.51
C HIS A 93 10.96 9.87 -17.38
N PHE A 94 10.04 9.15 -18.03
CA PHE A 94 9.96 7.69 -18.02
C PHE A 94 10.68 7.16 -19.26
N ASP A 95 10.03 7.24 -20.43
CA ASP A 95 10.69 7.02 -21.71
C ASP A 95 11.09 8.36 -22.36
N ARG A 96 12.19 8.37 -23.11
CA ARG A 96 12.69 9.52 -23.85
C ARG A 96 11.95 9.77 -25.16
N PHE A 97 11.40 8.72 -25.77
CA PHE A 97 10.88 8.73 -27.14
C PHE A 97 9.43 8.27 -27.25
N SER A 98 8.87 7.64 -26.22
CA SER A 98 7.46 7.24 -26.17
C SER A 98 6.77 7.67 -24.87
N PRO A 99 5.44 7.60 -24.79
CA PRO A 99 4.73 7.64 -23.52
C PRO A 99 5.08 6.43 -22.62
N PRO A 100 4.74 6.49 -21.32
CA PRO A 100 5.07 5.43 -20.36
C PRO A 100 4.16 4.19 -20.47
N ASP A 101 4.72 3.05 -20.07
CA ASP A 101 4.03 1.75 -20.00
C ASP A 101 3.60 1.43 -18.55
N PHE A 102 2.52 2.05 -18.07
CA PHE A 102 2.17 1.97 -16.65
C PHE A 102 1.42 0.69 -16.26
N PHE A 103 1.76 0.16 -15.09
CA PHE A 103 0.99 -0.85 -14.36
C PHE A 103 0.95 -0.54 -12.86
N VAL A 104 -0.03 -1.10 -12.15
CA VAL A 104 -0.20 -0.89 -10.71
C VAL A 104 -0.05 -2.21 -9.95
N LYS A 105 0.90 -2.26 -9.01
CA LYS A 105 0.97 -3.30 -8.00
C LYS A 105 -0.01 -3.00 -6.87
N VAL A 106 -0.84 -3.99 -6.53
CA VAL A 106 -1.81 -3.96 -5.45
C VAL A 106 -1.40 -5.01 -4.42
N ALA A 107 -1.01 -4.59 -3.22
CA ALA A 107 -0.46 -5.47 -2.21
C ALA A 107 -1.06 -5.22 -0.83
N ILE A 108 -1.14 -6.27 -0.01
CA ILE A 108 -1.49 -6.19 1.40
C ILE A 108 -0.20 -6.42 2.21
N ALA A 109 0.13 -5.47 3.08
CA ALA A 109 1.07 -5.68 4.18
C ALA A 109 0.26 -5.93 5.46
N GLY A 110 0.61 -6.95 6.23
CA GLY A 110 -0.21 -7.40 7.34
C GLY A 110 0.43 -8.58 8.07
N VAL A 111 -0.40 -9.38 8.75
CA VAL A 111 0.04 -10.70 9.24
C VAL A 111 0.41 -11.60 8.04
N PRO A 112 1.29 -12.61 8.22
CA PRO A 112 1.71 -13.47 7.11
C PRO A 112 0.55 -14.12 6.34
N ALA A 113 -0.55 -14.44 7.03
CA ALA A 113 -1.73 -15.04 6.43
C ALA A 113 -2.56 -14.09 5.53
N ASP A 114 -2.33 -12.78 5.64
CA ASP A 114 -3.02 -11.74 4.86
C ASP A 114 -2.10 -11.15 3.77
N GLU A 115 -0.78 -11.40 3.80
CA GLU A 115 0.15 -10.85 2.79
C GLU A 115 -0.20 -11.41 1.41
N ALA A 116 -0.42 -10.50 0.46
CA ALA A 116 -0.73 -10.83 -0.91
C ALA A 116 -0.19 -9.74 -1.83
N ARG A 117 0.18 -10.12 -3.05
CA ARG A 117 0.67 -9.21 -4.09
C ARG A 117 0.03 -9.60 -5.41
N LYS A 118 -0.60 -8.62 -6.06
CA LYS A 118 -1.19 -8.72 -7.39
C LYS A 118 -0.77 -7.49 -8.19
N GLN A 119 -0.98 -7.52 -9.49
CA GLN A 119 -0.72 -6.38 -10.35
C GLN A 119 -1.68 -6.36 -11.52
N THR A 120 -1.92 -5.17 -12.05
CA THR A 120 -2.57 -5.00 -13.36
C THR A 120 -1.61 -5.43 -14.47
N LYS A 121 -2.16 -5.56 -15.68
CA LYS A 121 -1.37 -5.50 -16.91
C LYS A 121 -0.75 -4.13 -17.07
N ALA A 122 0.33 -4.06 -17.86
CA ALA A 122 0.83 -2.80 -18.37
C ALA A 122 -0.11 -2.30 -19.48
N ILE A 123 -0.36 -1.00 -19.48
CA ILE A 123 -0.95 -0.29 -20.62
C ILE A 123 0.20 0.44 -21.27
N GLU A 124 0.49 0.03 -22.51
CA GLU A 124 1.63 0.53 -23.28
C GLU A 124 1.33 1.91 -23.90
N ASP A 125 2.35 2.76 -23.98
CA ASP A 125 2.33 4.05 -24.67
C ASP A 125 1.16 4.99 -24.27
N GLU A 126 0.80 5.06 -22.98
CA GLU A 126 -0.35 5.86 -22.53
C GLU A 126 -0.11 6.66 -21.22
N TRP A 127 -0.37 7.96 -21.26
CA TRP A 127 -0.27 8.86 -20.10
C TRP A 127 -1.52 8.86 -19.20
N LEU A 128 -2.65 8.35 -19.71
CA LEU A 128 -3.93 8.20 -19.03
C LEU A 128 -4.40 6.72 -19.04
N PRO A 129 -3.61 5.81 -18.44
CA PRO A 129 -3.87 4.37 -18.54
C PRO A 129 -5.22 4.00 -17.90
N VAL A 130 -5.98 3.15 -18.59
CA VAL A 130 -7.22 2.54 -18.11
C VAL A 130 -7.00 1.04 -18.00
N TRP A 131 -6.98 0.52 -16.76
CA TRP A 131 -6.78 -0.90 -16.49
C TRP A 131 -8.11 -1.66 -16.33
N ASP A 132 -9.06 -1.08 -15.60
CA ASP A 132 -10.34 -1.72 -15.21
C ASP A 132 -10.18 -3.15 -14.63
N GLU A 133 -9.16 -3.34 -13.78
CA GLU A 133 -8.82 -4.63 -13.21
C GLU A 133 -9.20 -4.73 -11.73
N SER A 134 -9.73 -5.90 -11.31
CA SER A 134 -10.23 -6.14 -9.96
C SER A 134 -9.45 -7.22 -9.22
N PHE A 135 -9.19 -6.97 -7.95
CA PHE A 135 -8.39 -7.83 -7.08
C PHE A 135 -9.12 -8.09 -5.77
N GLU A 136 -9.32 -9.37 -5.42
CA GLU A 136 -9.93 -9.75 -4.15
C GLU A 136 -8.89 -10.25 -3.14
N PHE A 137 -9.09 -9.90 -1.87
CA PHE A 137 -8.25 -10.26 -0.73
C PHE A 137 -9.12 -10.73 0.43
N SER A 138 -8.69 -11.82 1.08
CA SER A 138 -9.31 -12.34 2.31
C SER A 138 -8.46 -11.90 3.48
N LEU A 139 -9.04 -11.12 4.40
CA LEU A 139 -8.33 -10.49 5.50
C LEU A 139 -8.78 -11.09 6.84
N ARG A 140 -7.83 -11.67 7.57
CA ARG A 140 -8.00 -12.31 8.88
C ARG A 140 -7.73 -11.31 10.01
N VAL A 141 -6.81 -10.37 9.79
CA VAL A 141 -6.46 -9.30 10.74
C VAL A 141 -6.47 -7.93 10.04
N PRO A 142 -7.63 -7.49 9.53
CA PRO A 142 -7.77 -6.21 8.83
C PRO A 142 -7.37 -5.00 9.67
N GLU A 143 -7.38 -5.11 11.00
CA GLU A 143 -6.99 -4.05 11.95
C GLU A 143 -5.49 -3.73 11.91
N LEU A 144 -4.66 -4.64 11.40
CA LEU A 144 -3.22 -4.45 11.19
C LEU A 144 -2.83 -4.39 9.70
N ALA A 145 -3.79 -4.56 8.79
CA ALA A 145 -3.52 -4.62 7.37
C ALA A 145 -3.40 -3.21 6.75
N VAL A 146 -2.44 -3.06 5.84
CA VAL A 146 -2.20 -1.85 5.04
C VAL A 146 -2.26 -2.23 3.57
N LEU A 147 -3.17 -1.61 2.83
CA LEU A 147 -3.19 -1.67 1.37
C LEU A 147 -2.08 -0.79 0.81
N ARG A 148 -1.26 -1.34 -0.06
CA ARG A 148 -0.23 -0.63 -0.81
C ARG A 148 -0.57 -0.64 -2.29
N LEU A 149 -0.68 0.55 -2.87
CA LEU A 149 -0.81 0.77 -4.31
C LEU A 149 0.50 1.39 -4.79
N GLU A 150 1.09 0.81 -5.83
CA GLU A 150 2.38 1.25 -6.38
C GLU A 150 2.28 1.24 -7.90
N ALA A 151 2.25 2.43 -8.50
CA ALA A 151 2.29 2.62 -9.94
C ALA A 151 3.75 2.60 -10.40
N LEU A 152 4.04 1.78 -11.40
CA LEU A 152 5.36 1.59 -11.98
C LEU A 152 5.24 1.68 -13.49
N GLU A 153 6.28 2.18 -14.12
CA GLU A 153 6.46 2.12 -15.55
C GLU A 153 7.31 0.89 -15.88
N TYR A 154 6.91 0.15 -16.91
CA TYR A 154 7.64 -1.01 -17.37
C TYR A 154 8.85 -0.58 -18.21
N ASP A 155 10.05 -0.87 -17.72
CA ASP A 155 11.28 -0.61 -18.45
C ASP A 155 11.87 -1.92 -19.01
N THR A 156 12.16 -1.92 -20.32
CA THR A 156 12.86 -2.99 -21.02
C THR A 156 14.29 -3.27 -20.48
N THR A 157 14.91 -2.33 -19.76
CA THR A 157 16.20 -2.54 -19.09
C THR A 157 16.09 -3.44 -17.84
N GLY A 158 14.87 -3.71 -17.37
CA GLY A 158 14.56 -4.74 -16.37
C GLY A 158 14.27 -4.21 -14.96
N VAL A 159 14.53 -2.94 -14.66
CA VAL A 159 14.12 -2.31 -13.39
C VAL A 159 13.01 -1.30 -13.68
N PRO A 160 11.76 -1.59 -13.30
CA PRO A 160 10.64 -0.67 -13.52
C PRO A 160 10.87 0.70 -12.91
N ASP A 161 10.57 1.75 -13.65
CA ASP A 161 10.61 3.11 -13.14
C ASP A 161 9.44 3.43 -12.21
N PHE A 162 9.67 4.34 -11.27
CA PHE A 162 8.71 4.60 -10.21
C PHE A 162 7.72 5.70 -10.59
N GLY A 163 6.45 5.34 -10.76
CA GLY A 163 5.37 6.27 -11.09
C GLY A 163 4.63 6.84 -9.87
N GLY A 164 4.74 6.21 -8.70
CA GLY A 164 4.14 6.70 -7.46
C GLY A 164 3.63 5.61 -6.53
N GLN A 165 3.41 5.93 -5.26
CA GLN A 165 2.87 4.98 -4.29
C GLN A 165 1.88 5.61 -3.32
N THR A 166 0.98 4.81 -2.77
CA THR A 166 0.25 5.15 -1.55
C THR A 166 0.09 3.93 -0.66
N CYS A 167 0.10 4.14 0.65
CA CYS A 167 -0.24 3.13 1.64
C CYS A 167 -1.45 3.62 2.44
N LEU A 168 -2.45 2.76 2.58
CA LEU A 168 -3.74 3.06 3.19
C LEU A 168 -4.07 1.97 4.23
N PRO A 169 -4.30 2.33 5.50
CA PRO A 169 -4.70 1.35 6.51
C PRO A 169 -6.10 0.84 6.17
N ILE A 170 -6.28 -0.49 6.15
CA ILE A 170 -7.55 -1.12 5.75
C ILE A 170 -8.69 -0.67 6.66
N SER A 171 -8.42 -0.45 7.94
CA SER A 171 -9.38 0.02 8.93
C SER A 171 -10.01 1.38 8.60
N GLU A 172 -9.31 2.23 7.84
CA GLU A 172 -9.75 3.59 7.46
C GLU A 172 -10.32 3.67 6.04
N LEU A 173 -10.27 2.57 5.27
CA LEU A 173 -10.86 2.55 3.94
C LEU A 173 -12.38 2.73 4.01
N ARG A 174 -12.94 3.35 2.98
CA ARG A 174 -14.39 3.52 2.80
C ARG A 174 -14.81 2.95 1.47
N ASN A 175 -15.95 2.26 1.45
CA ASN A 175 -16.52 1.69 0.22
C ASN A 175 -16.81 2.78 -0.83
N GLY A 176 -16.81 2.36 -2.08
CA GLY A 176 -17.13 3.18 -3.25
C GLY A 176 -15.91 3.62 -4.05
N ILE A 177 -16.16 4.49 -5.04
CA ILE A 177 -15.13 5.03 -5.93
C ILE A 177 -14.43 6.21 -5.25
N ARG A 178 -13.10 6.24 -5.33
CA ARG A 178 -12.22 7.24 -4.74
C ARG A 178 -11.12 7.61 -5.72
N ALA A 179 -10.82 8.91 -5.80
CA ALA A 179 -9.56 9.38 -6.35
C ALA A 179 -8.49 9.26 -5.25
N VAL A 180 -7.51 8.41 -5.48
CA VAL A 180 -6.44 8.08 -4.54
C VAL A 180 -5.16 8.80 -4.98
N PRO A 181 -4.72 9.85 -4.27
CA PRO A 181 -3.48 10.55 -4.61
C PRO A 181 -2.27 9.65 -4.37
N LEU A 182 -1.29 9.76 -5.25
CA LEU A 182 0.00 9.07 -5.12
C LEU A 182 1.08 10.01 -4.59
N ASN A 183 2.10 9.40 -4.00
CA ASN A 183 3.25 10.06 -3.40
C ASN A 183 4.54 9.61 -4.10
N ASP A 184 5.58 10.44 -3.98
CA ASP A 184 6.94 10.12 -4.41
C ASP A 184 7.60 9.02 -3.54
N LYS A 185 8.85 8.66 -3.87
CA LYS A 185 9.64 7.68 -3.11
C LYS A 185 9.88 8.08 -1.64
N LYS A 186 9.78 9.36 -1.30
CA LYS A 186 9.96 9.90 0.06
C LYS A 186 8.65 9.92 0.86
N GLY A 187 7.51 9.75 0.18
CA GLY A 187 6.18 9.87 0.75
C GLY A 187 5.58 11.28 0.65
N ASN A 188 6.19 12.18 -0.14
CA ASN A 188 5.59 13.49 -0.42
C ASN A 188 4.49 13.35 -1.47
N PRO A 189 3.35 14.04 -1.31
CA PRO A 189 2.26 13.95 -2.28
C PRO A 189 2.65 14.56 -3.63
N TYR A 190 2.33 13.86 -4.71
CA TYR A 190 2.32 14.48 -6.04
C TYR A 190 1.16 15.46 -6.14
N LYS A 191 1.34 16.51 -6.94
CA LYS A 191 0.32 17.55 -7.08
C LYS A 191 -0.84 17.08 -7.96
N TYR A 192 -0.56 16.29 -8.99
CA TYR A 192 -1.56 15.91 -9.98
C TYR A 192 -1.87 14.41 -10.02
N VAL A 193 -0.89 13.56 -9.66
CA VAL A 193 -0.97 12.11 -9.87
C VAL A 193 -1.98 11.44 -8.92
N ARG A 194 -2.93 10.70 -9.50
CA ARG A 194 -3.95 9.94 -8.77
C ARG A 194 -4.41 8.70 -9.51
N LEU A 195 -4.91 7.73 -8.75
CA LEU A 195 -5.62 6.56 -9.27
C LEU A 195 -7.11 6.68 -9.00
N LEU A 196 -7.95 6.31 -9.95
CA LEU A 196 -9.38 6.10 -9.70
C LEU A 196 -9.60 4.65 -9.27
N VAL A 197 -9.99 4.43 -8.02
CA VAL A 197 -10.08 3.11 -7.41
C VAL A 197 -11.44 2.92 -6.75
N ARG A 198 -12.06 1.75 -6.92
CA ARG A 198 -13.21 1.34 -6.09
C ARG A 198 -12.77 0.36 -5.02
N PHE A 199 -13.21 0.63 -3.80
CA PHE A 199 -13.09 -0.28 -2.68
C PHE A 199 -14.46 -0.89 -2.37
N GLU A 200 -14.51 -2.20 -2.24
CA GLU A 200 -15.70 -2.93 -1.80
C GLU A 200 -15.28 -3.85 -0.65
N MET A 201 -15.71 -3.52 0.56
CA MET A 201 -15.49 -4.30 1.77
C MET A 201 -16.81 -4.96 2.19
N ARG A 202 -16.74 -6.26 2.44
CA ARG A 202 -17.80 -7.04 3.07
C ARG A 202 -17.23 -7.83 4.25
N SER A 203 -18.03 -8.01 5.28
CA SER A 203 -17.70 -8.95 6.36
C SER A 203 -17.72 -10.37 5.81
N ALA A 204 -16.91 -11.25 6.40
CA ALA A 204 -16.89 -12.67 6.05
C ALA A 204 -18.11 -13.43 6.60
#